data_AF-A0A0Q4JBW3-F1
#
_entry.id   AF-A0A0Q4JBW3-F1
#
_cell.length_a   1.000
_cell.length_b   1.000
_cell.length_c   1.000
_cell.angle_alpha   90.00
_cell.angle_beta   90.00
_cell.angle_gamma   90.00
#
_symmetry.space_group_name_H-M   'P 1'
#
loop_
_entity.id
_entity.type
_entity.pdbx_description
1 polymer ?
#
loop_
_entity_poly.entity_id
_entity_poly.type
_entity_poly.pdbx_seq_one_letter_code
_entity_poly.pdbx_strand_id
1 'polypeptide(L)'
;MHRLFALESPCSDHYRRTCETARALTVERIRECRHDDDLERCETMLVEAGAGWLYGLDRAFSRAERGALLVEVRNRRHLIALGRNGPKTKGPRLDPRSMPDDALDRLIQSHADVMVVDRLRHERERRVIERGG
;
A
#
# COMPACT_ATOMS: atom_id res chain seq x y z
N MET A 1 -5.39 -14.34 52.92
CA MET A 1 -6.11 -13.79 51.75
C MET A 1 -5.20 -12.78 51.06
N HIS A 2 -5.03 -12.96 49.75
CA HIS A 2 -3.97 -12.44 48.89
C HIS A 2 -3.92 -10.90 48.76
N ARG A 3 -2.76 -10.31 49.03
CA ARG A 3 -2.29 -9.04 48.45
C ARG A 3 -0.94 -9.30 47.79
N LEU A 4 -0.95 -10.16 46.77
CA LEU A 4 0.19 -10.45 45.91
C LEU A 4 -0.11 -9.80 44.57
N PHE A 5 0.34 -8.57 44.36
CA PHE A 5 0.73 -7.95 43.09
C PHE A 5 1.11 -6.52 43.48
N ALA A 6 2.30 -6.39 44.07
CA ALA A 6 3.04 -5.16 43.89
C ALA A 6 3.11 -4.99 42.37
N LEU A 7 2.29 -4.08 41.84
CA LEU A 7 2.41 -3.60 40.47
C LEU A 7 3.80 -2.97 40.40
N GLU A 8 4.79 -3.80 40.07
CA GLU A 8 6.09 -3.34 39.60
C GLU A 8 5.78 -2.26 38.57
N SER A 9 6.14 -1.00 38.87
CA SER A 9 6.10 0.07 37.89
C SER A 9 6.71 -0.49 36.60
N PRO A 10 5.98 -0.51 35.48
CA PRO A 10 6.42 -1.17 34.26
C PRO A 10 7.86 -0.75 33.99
N CYS A 11 8.79 -1.71 34.06
CA CYS A 11 10.22 -1.46 34.03
C CYS A 11 10.54 -0.61 32.78
N SER A 12 10.85 0.67 32.99
CA SER A 12 10.85 1.70 31.94
C SER A 12 11.82 1.39 30.80
N ASP A 13 12.90 0.67 31.11
CA ASP A 13 13.94 0.30 30.15
C ASP A 13 13.51 -0.78 29.15
N HIS A 14 12.69 -1.75 29.55
CA HIS A 14 12.22 -2.78 28.61
C HIS A 14 11.30 -2.16 27.55
N TYR A 15 10.34 -1.34 27.97
CA TYR A 15 9.45 -0.62 27.06
C TYR A 15 10.21 0.35 26.16
N ARG A 16 11.20 1.07 26.70
CA ARG A 16 12.04 1.98 25.93
C ARG A 16 12.83 1.24 24.85
N ARG A 17 13.48 0.11 25.18
CA ARG A 17 14.22 -0.71 24.21
C ARG A 17 13.30 -1.30 23.14
N THR A 18 12.11 -1.75 23.51
CA THR A 18 11.10 -2.24 22.57
C THR A 18 10.65 -1.13 21.63
N CYS A 19 10.40 0.09 22.13
CA CYS A 19 10.08 1.25 21.31
C CYS A 19 11.23 1.64 20.38
N GLU A 20 12.47 1.69 20.87
CA GLU A 20 13.67 1.99 20.07
C GLU A 20 13.84 0.98 18.93
N THR A 21 13.65 -0.32 19.23
CA THR A 21 13.73 -1.40 18.23
C THR A 21 12.60 -1.30 17.21
N ALA A 22 11.36 -1.08 17.67
CA ALA A 22 10.21 -0.90 16.79
C ALA A 22 10.41 0.30 15.86
N ARG A 23 10.94 1.42 16.38
CA ARG A 23 11.24 2.64 15.61
C ARG A 23 12.33 2.46 14.55
N ALA A 24 13.11 1.38 14.61
CA ALA A 24 13.99 1.01 13.50
C ALA A 24 13.19 0.64 12.23
N LEU A 25 11.92 0.23 12.35
CA LEU A 25 11.05 -0.03 11.21
C LEU A 25 10.54 1.29 10.61
N THR A 26 11.13 1.68 9.48
CA THR A 26 10.72 2.85 8.71
C THR A 26 10.17 2.47 7.34
N VAL A 27 9.48 3.41 6.69
CA VAL A 27 8.96 3.22 5.32
C VAL A 27 10.08 2.89 4.34
N GLU A 28 11.23 3.55 4.46
CA GLU A 28 12.41 3.35 3.62
C GLU A 28 12.92 1.91 3.74
N ARG A 29 13.08 1.41 4.98
CA ARG A 29 13.53 0.03 5.22
C ARG A 29 12.54 -1.01 4.71
N ILE A 30 11.24 -0.75 4.84
CA ILE A 30 10.21 -1.61 4.27
C ILE A 30 10.36 -1.67 2.74
N ARG A 31 10.56 -0.52 2.08
CA ARG A 31 10.73 -0.47 0.62
C ARG A 31 11.99 -1.20 0.14
N GLU A 32 13.06 -1.19 0.93
CA GLU A 32 14.32 -1.86 0.60
C GLU A 32 14.29 -3.37 0.86
N CYS A 33 13.40 -3.84 1.74
CA CYS A 33 13.29 -5.26 2.08
C CYS A 33 13.00 -6.13 0.84
N ARG A 34 13.63 -7.30 0.76
CA ARG A 34 13.50 -8.24 -0.36
C ARG A 34 12.91 -9.59 0.04
N HIS A 35 12.66 -9.80 1.33
CA HIS A 35 12.22 -11.07 1.89
C HIS A 35 10.74 -10.97 2.28
N ASP A 36 9.87 -11.76 1.65
CA ASP A 36 8.44 -11.76 1.97
C ASP A 36 8.18 -12.21 3.40
N ASP A 37 8.90 -13.23 3.88
CA ASP A 37 8.77 -13.74 5.26
C ASP A 37 9.00 -12.66 6.32
N ASP A 38 9.98 -11.77 6.10
CA ASP A 38 10.26 -10.67 7.03
C ASP A 38 9.16 -9.61 7.00
N LEU A 39 8.60 -9.35 5.81
CA LEU A 39 7.47 -8.44 5.64
C LEU A 39 6.19 -9.01 6.24
N GLU A 40 5.97 -10.32 6.15
CA GLU A 40 4.85 -11.00 6.78
C GLU A 40 4.92 -10.88 8.31
N ARG A 41 6.09 -11.13 8.90
CA ARG A 41 6.30 -10.92 10.35
C ARG A 41 6.05 -9.47 10.75
N CYS A 42 6.51 -8.51 9.94
CA CYS A 42 6.24 -7.08 10.18
C CYS A 42 4.75 -6.77 10.11
N GLU A 43 4.01 -7.34 9.14
CA GLU A 43 2.56 -7.16 9.02
C GLU A 43 1.84 -7.69 10.26
N THR A 44 2.15 -8.92 10.69
CA THR A 44 1.58 -9.53 11.89
C THR A 44 1.85 -8.66 13.12
N MET A 45 3.10 -8.25 13.33
CA MET A 45 3.48 -7.36 14.44
C MET A 45 2.66 -6.06 14.43
N LEU A 46 2.51 -5.42 13.28
CA LEU A 46 1.78 -4.15 13.15
C LEU A 46 0.26 -4.33 13.34
N VAL A 47 -0.32 -5.46 12.93
CA VAL A 47 -1.74 -5.79 13.17
C VAL A 47 -1.98 -6.03 14.66
N GLU A 48 -1.15 -6.86 15.28
CA GLU A 48 -1.28 -7.27 16.68
C GLU A 48 -0.92 -6.14 17.67
N ALA A 49 -0.11 -5.15 17.25
CA ALA A 49 0.18 -3.97 18.05
C ALA A 49 -1.10 -3.19 18.43
N GLY A 50 -2.21 -3.36 17.70
CA GLY A 50 -3.51 -2.79 18.06
C GLY A 50 -4.29 -3.57 19.11
N ALA A 51 -3.94 -4.82 19.38
CA ALA A 51 -4.64 -5.70 20.31
C ALA A 51 -4.13 -5.60 21.76
N GLY A 52 -3.12 -4.76 22.02
CA GLY A 52 -2.54 -4.55 23.36
C GLY A 52 -1.68 -5.72 23.87
N TRP A 53 -1.44 -6.74 23.04
CA TRP A 53 -0.70 -7.95 23.40
C TRP A 53 0.81 -7.82 23.20
N LEU A 54 1.25 -6.89 22.37
CA LEU A 54 2.67 -6.64 22.12
C LEU A 54 3.17 -5.50 23.02
N TYR A 55 3.73 -5.87 24.18
CA TYR A 55 4.47 -5.09 25.18
C TYR A 55 4.90 -3.65 24.79
N GLY A 56 3.94 -2.70 24.67
CA GLY A 56 4.22 -1.29 24.39
C GLY A 56 4.46 -0.91 22.92
N LEU A 57 4.29 -1.83 21.97
CA LEU A 57 4.34 -1.54 20.53
C LEU A 57 3.20 -0.61 20.09
N ASP A 58 2.08 -0.66 20.78
CA ASP A 58 0.98 0.32 20.69
C ASP A 58 1.42 1.75 21.02
N ARG A 59 2.45 1.90 21.86
CA ARG A 59 3.05 3.20 22.22
C ARG A 59 4.17 3.63 21.28
N ALA A 60 4.76 2.68 20.55
CA ALA A 60 5.84 2.96 19.62
C ALA A 60 5.34 3.76 18.42
N PHE A 61 4.11 3.51 17.95
CA PHE A 61 3.53 4.17 16.78
C PHE A 61 2.14 4.73 17.09
N SER A 62 1.89 5.95 16.62
CA SER A 62 0.52 6.44 16.49
C SER A 62 -0.29 5.56 15.53
N ARG A 63 -1.61 5.63 15.63
CA ARG A 63 -2.53 4.93 14.71
C ARG A 63 -2.25 5.27 13.24
N ALA A 64 -1.92 6.53 12.95
CA ALA A 64 -1.63 7.00 11.60
C ALA A 64 -0.31 6.42 11.07
N GLU A 65 0.76 6.47 11.88
CA GLU A 65 2.06 5.87 11.53
C GLU A 65 1.93 4.37 11.27
N ARG A 66 1.21 3.66 12.15
CA ARG A 66 0.95 2.23 11.98
C ARG A 66 0.20 1.93 10.68
N GLY A 67 -0.80 2.75 10.35
CA GLY A 67 -1.53 2.64 9.09
C GLY A 67 -0.63 2.82 7.86
N ALA A 68 0.26 3.82 7.91
CA ALA A 68 1.22 4.07 6.82
C ALA A 68 2.20 2.89 6.66
N LEU A 69 2.75 2.37 7.76
CA LEU A 69 3.66 1.22 7.72
C LEU A 69 2.96 -0.04 7.18
N LEU A 70 1.72 -0.32 7.62
CA LEU A 70 0.94 -1.45 7.13
C LEU A 70 0.68 -1.38 5.62
N VAL A 71 0.31 -0.19 5.12
CA VAL A 71 0.11 0.01 3.68
C VAL A 71 1.41 -0.28 2.93
N GLU A 72 2.54 0.21 3.41
CA GLU A 72 3.81 0.02 2.72
C GLU A 72 4.34 -1.42 2.79
N VAL A 73 4.12 -2.13 3.90
CA VAL A 73 4.43 -3.56 3.99
C VAL A 73 3.63 -4.32 2.94
N ARG A 74 2.31 -4.11 2.86
CA ARG A 74 1.44 -4.77 1.87
C ARG A 74 1.82 -4.43 0.44
N ASN A 75 2.10 -3.17 0.15
CA ASN A 75 2.58 -2.73 -1.16
C ASN A 75 3.87 -3.46 -1.53
N ARG A 76 4.82 -3.58 -0.59
CA ARG A 76 6.09 -4.23 -0.87
C ARG A 76 5.92 -5.73 -1.11
N ARG A 77 5.14 -6.43 -0.28
CA ARG A 77 4.81 -7.86 -0.48
C ARG A 77 4.19 -8.08 -1.85
N HIS A 78 3.24 -7.23 -2.24
CA HIS A 78 2.62 -7.28 -3.57
C HIS A 78 3.64 -7.07 -4.70
N LEU A 79 4.57 -6.12 -4.56
CA LEU A 79 5.63 -5.92 -5.54
C LEU A 79 6.56 -7.14 -5.65
N ILE A 80 6.93 -7.77 -4.54
CA ILE A 80 7.75 -8.99 -4.52
C ILE A 80 7.00 -10.13 -5.23
N ALA A 81 5.72 -10.34 -4.94
CA ALA A 81 4.89 -11.34 -5.60
C ALA A 81 4.78 -11.12 -7.12
N LEU A 82 4.83 -9.87 -7.58
CA LEU A 82 4.86 -9.51 -9.00
C LEU A 82 6.27 -9.58 -9.63
N GLY A 83 7.31 -9.95 -8.87
CA GLY A 83 8.70 -9.94 -9.33
C GLY A 83 9.26 -8.54 -9.58
N ARG A 84 8.75 -7.52 -8.88
CA ARG A 84 9.11 -6.10 -9.06
C ARG A 84 9.88 -5.55 -7.87
N ASN A 85 10.87 -4.70 -8.17
CA ASN A 85 11.65 -3.97 -7.16
C ASN A 85 11.04 -2.62 -6.77
N GLY A 86 10.04 -2.15 -7.52
CA GLY A 86 9.40 -0.86 -7.28
C GLY A 86 8.07 -0.73 -8.02
N PRO A 87 7.27 0.28 -7.68
CA PRO A 87 6.03 0.57 -8.37
C PRO A 87 6.28 0.88 -9.85
N LYS A 88 5.32 0.56 -10.70
CA LYS A 88 5.37 0.94 -12.12
C LYS A 88 5.38 2.46 -12.20
N THR A 89 6.34 3.03 -12.93
CA THR A 89 6.32 4.46 -13.26
C THR A 89 5.01 4.77 -13.97
N LYS A 90 4.32 5.84 -13.54
CA LYS A 90 3.12 6.27 -14.24
C LYS A 90 3.50 6.57 -15.69
N GLY A 91 2.85 5.87 -16.62
CA GLY A 91 3.01 6.12 -18.04
C GLY A 91 2.44 7.50 -18.41
N PRO A 92 2.64 7.93 -19.68
CA PRO A 92 1.95 9.10 -20.19
C PRO A 92 0.45 8.98 -19.93
N ARG A 93 -0.22 10.13 -19.73
CA ARG A 93 -1.68 10.15 -19.64
C ARG A 93 -2.25 9.50 -20.90
N LEU A 94 -3.31 8.70 -20.73
CA LEU A 94 -4.03 8.09 -21.83
C LEU A 94 -4.42 9.18 -22.84
N ASP A 95 -3.88 9.10 -24.05
CA ASP A 95 -4.27 9.95 -25.17
C ASP A 95 -5.11 9.13 -26.17
N PRO A 96 -6.45 9.29 -26.18
CA PRO A 96 -7.33 8.62 -27.13
C PRO A 96 -6.90 8.81 -28.59
N ARG A 97 -6.25 9.92 -28.95
CA ARG A 97 -5.87 10.22 -30.35
C ARG A 97 -4.76 9.32 -30.88
N SER A 98 -3.86 8.88 -29.99
CA SER A 98 -2.74 7.99 -30.32
C SER A 98 -3.12 6.50 -30.38
N MET A 99 -4.37 6.17 -30.04
CA MET A 99 -4.80 4.79 -29.85
C MET A 99 -5.21 4.13 -31.18
N PRO A 100 -4.86 2.86 -31.42
CA PRO A 100 -5.44 2.05 -32.50
C PRO A 100 -6.97 1.93 -32.38
N ASP A 101 -7.68 1.80 -33.50
CA ASP A 101 -9.16 1.74 -33.49
C ASP A 101 -9.69 0.54 -32.70
N ASP A 102 -9.05 -0.62 -32.83
CA ASP A 102 -9.45 -1.85 -32.13
C ASP A 102 -9.28 -1.73 -30.61
N ALA A 103 -8.21 -1.06 -30.17
CA ALA A 103 -7.97 -0.75 -28.77
C ALA A 103 -8.99 0.27 -28.23
N LEU A 104 -9.37 1.26 -29.04
CA LEU A 104 -10.39 2.25 -28.71
C LEU A 104 -11.76 1.58 -28.51
N ASP A 105 -12.18 0.73 -29.44
CA ASP A 105 -13.45 0.01 -29.35
C ASP A 105 -13.48 -0.96 -28.16
N ARG A 106 -12.39 -1.69 -27.93
CA ARG A 106 -12.27 -2.60 -26.77
C ARG A 106 -12.39 -1.83 -25.44
N LEU A 107 -11.71 -0.69 -25.32
CA LEU A 107 -11.77 0.12 -24.11
C LEU A 107 -13.15 0.74 -23.88
N ILE A 108 -13.84 1.17 -24.93
CA ILE A 108 -15.23 1.64 -24.81
C ILE A 108 -16.14 0.56 -24.22
N GLN A 109 -15.88 -0.72 -24.55
CA GLN A 109 -16.69 -1.85 -24.08
C GLN A 109 -16.34 -2.30 -22.66
N SER A 110 -15.07 -2.20 -22.23
CA SER A 110 -14.61 -2.80 -20.98
C SER A 110 -14.31 -1.81 -19.84
N HIS A 111 -14.27 -0.50 -20.11
CA HIS A 111 -13.85 0.48 -19.10
C HIS A 111 -14.99 0.80 -18.12
N ALA A 112 -14.68 0.79 -16.81
CA ALA A 112 -15.69 0.99 -15.76
C ALA A 112 -16.08 2.46 -15.55
N ASP A 113 -15.18 3.40 -15.85
CA ASP A 113 -15.42 4.84 -15.71
C ASP A 113 -16.19 5.39 -16.91
N VAL A 114 -17.43 5.82 -16.68
CA VAL A 114 -18.33 6.39 -17.68
C VAL A 114 -17.73 7.64 -18.34
N MET A 115 -17.01 8.48 -17.60
CA MET A 115 -16.45 9.71 -18.15
C MET A 115 -15.30 9.45 -19.11
N VAL A 116 -14.54 8.39 -18.87
CA VAL A 116 -13.54 7.91 -19.81
C VAL A 116 -14.22 7.35 -21.05
N VAL A 117 -15.27 6.54 -20.90
CA VAL A 117 -16.02 5.96 -22.02
C VAL A 117 -16.59 7.05 -22.93
N ASP A 118 -17.20 8.09 -22.38
CA ASP A 118 -17.75 9.19 -23.18
C ASP A 118 -16.66 9.91 -23.96
N ARG A 119 -15.51 10.19 -23.33
CA ARG A 119 -14.36 10.78 -24.01
C ARG A 119 -13.86 9.92 -25.18
N LEU A 120 -13.82 8.59 -25.00
CA LEU A 120 -13.42 7.65 -26.04
C LEU A 120 -14.45 7.58 -27.18
N ARG A 121 -15.75 7.67 -26.89
CA ARG A 121 -16.82 7.72 -27.89
C ARG A 121 -16.74 8.96 -28.78
N HIS A 122 -16.53 10.13 -28.18
CA HIS A 122 -16.32 11.38 -28.94
C HIS A 122 -15.11 11.27 -29.88
N GLU A 123 -14.02 10.64 -29.42
CA GLU A 123 -12.86 10.39 -30.28
C GLU A 123 -13.18 9.43 -31.43
N ARG A 124 -13.96 8.37 -31.19
CA ARG A 124 -14.42 7.45 -32.24
C ARG A 124 -15.26 8.20 -33.28
N GLU A 125 -16.20 9.02 -32.85
CA GLU A 125 -17.06 9.84 -33.72
C GLU A 125 -16.24 10.82 -34.57
N ARG A 126 -15.25 11.49 -33.96
CA ARG A 126 -14.31 12.36 -34.68
C ARG A 126 -13.60 11.62 -35.81
N ARG A 127 -13.10 10.40 -35.57
CA ARG A 127 -12.42 9.58 -36.59
C ARG A 127 -13.34 9.14 -37.72
N VAL A 128 -14.62 8.84 -37.42
CA VAL A 128 -15.61 8.48 -38.44
C VAL A 128 -15.86 9.67 -39.37
N ILE A 129 -15.99 10.88 -38.81
CA ILE A 129 -16.16 12.11 -39.59
C ILE A 129 -14.92 12.38 -40.46
N GLU A 130 -13.71 12.23 -39.91
CA GLU A 130 -12.45 12.47 -40.63
C GLU A 130 -12.17 11.47 -41.76
N ARG A 131 -12.72 10.25 -41.69
CA ARG A 131 -12.55 9.21 -42.71
C ARG A 131 -13.69 9.16 -43.74
N GLY A 132 -14.84 9.73 -43.40
CA GLY A 132 -16.06 9.71 -44.20
C GLY A 132 -16.33 11.01 -44.99
N GLY A 133 -15.43 12.00 -44.91
CA GLY A 133 -15.37 13.17 -45.81
C GLY A 133 -14.27 13.01 -46.84
#